data_AF-A0A6N7XRI1-F1
#
_entry.id   AF-A0A6N7XRI1-F1
#
_cell.length_a   1.000
_cell.length_b   1.000
_cell.length_c   1.000
_cell.angle_alpha   90.00
_cell.angle_beta   90.00
_cell.angle_gamma   90.00
#
_symmetry.space_group_name_H-M   'P 1'
#
loop_
_entity.id
_entity.type
_entity.pdbx_description
1 polymer ?
#
loop_
_entity_poly.entity_id
_entity_poly.type
_entity_poly.pdbx_seq_one_letter_code
_entity_poly.pdbx_strand_id
1 'polypeptide(L)'
;MKMTNKTKKPCKRKRNKIISFRATEEEARLLDRKVEISGLSKQDYIISSLTSPTVSIKADYRLEDKFALEIFRLAKVVKKYGRLEEDDQEILRFLIEIYYEIKKEKSL
;
A
#
# COMPACT_ATOMS: atom_id res chain seq x y z
N MET A 1 -36.38 28.54 -24.88
CA MET A 1 -35.83 27.17 -24.91
C MET A 1 -35.57 26.70 -23.49
N LYS A 2 -36.23 25.63 -23.02
CA LYS A 2 -35.95 25.03 -21.69
C LYS A 2 -34.65 24.24 -21.79
N MET A 3 -33.59 24.74 -21.17
CA MET A 3 -32.33 24.01 -20.99
C MET A 3 -32.58 22.87 -20.00
N THR A 4 -32.73 21.64 -20.50
CA THR A 4 -32.76 20.46 -19.63
C THR A 4 -31.38 20.28 -19.03
N ASN A 5 -31.21 20.58 -17.75
CA ASN A 5 -30.02 20.22 -16.98
C ASN A 5 -29.95 18.69 -16.92
N LYS A 6 -29.29 18.07 -17.91
CA LYS A 6 -28.92 16.65 -17.85
C LYS A 6 -27.92 16.51 -16.69
N THR A 7 -28.38 16.01 -15.55
CA THR A 7 -27.53 15.60 -14.43
C THR A 7 -26.51 14.59 -14.96
N LYS A 8 -25.23 14.98 -14.99
CA LYS A 8 -24.14 14.09 -15.39
C LYS A 8 -24.20 12.84 -14.50
N LYS A 9 -24.33 11.66 -15.12
CA LYS A 9 -24.28 10.38 -14.40
C LYS A 9 -22.99 10.38 -13.56
N PRO A 10 -23.04 10.04 -12.26
CA PRO A 10 -21.85 10.00 -11.43
C PRO A 10 -20.91 8.95 -12.01
N CYS A 11 -19.80 9.40 -12.57
CA CYS A 11 -18.77 8.50 -13.08
C CYS A 11 -18.12 7.82 -11.87
N LYS A 12 -18.39 6.53 -11.67
CA LYS A 12 -17.73 5.73 -10.63
C LYS A 12 -16.27 5.53 -11.03
N ARG A 13 -15.38 6.36 -10.48
CA ARG A 13 -13.93 6.22 -10.66
C ARG A 13 -13.47 4.92 -9.98
N LYS A 14 -12.63 4.12 -10.67
CA LYS A 14 -11.97 2.94 -10.07
C LYS A 14 -11.12 3.35 -8.85
N ARG A 15 -10.32 4.41 -8.97
CA ARG A 15 -9.53 5.01 -7.89
C ARG A 15 -10.28 6.20 -7.28
N ASN A 16 -11.16 5.95 -6.32
CA ASN A 16 -12.03 6.97 -5.71
C ASN A 16 -11.53 7.52 -4.36
N LYS A 17 -10.37 7.06 -3.88
CA LYS A 17 -9.72 7.54 -2.65
C LYS A 17 -8.55 8.45 -2.97
N ILE A 18 -8.41 9.53 -2.20
CA ILE A 18 -7.28 10.47 -2.28
C ILE A 18 -6.34 10.15 -1.12
N ILE A 19 -5.05 9.99 -1.42
CA ILE A 19 -3.97 9.85 -0.45
C ILE A 19 -3.09 11.09 -0.58
N SER A 20 -2.92 11.83 0.51
CA SER A 20 -2.12 13.06 0.55
C SER A 20 -1.15 12.99 1.74
N PHE A 21 0.11 13.33 1.50
CA PHE A 21 1.14 13.44 2.52
C PHE A 21 1.93 14.74 2.34
N ARG A 22 2.56 15.21 3.42
CA ARG A 22 3.47 16.36 3.37
C ARG A 22 4.86 15.88 2.98
N ALA A 23 5.55 16.68 2.18
CA ALA A 23 6.93 16.44 1.79
C ALA A 23 7.71 17.76 1.82
N THR A 24 9.01 17.68 2.06
CA THR A 24 9.91 18.81 1.86
C THR A 24 10.07 19.10 0.37
N GLU A 25 10.61 20.26 0.04
CA GLU A 25 10.86 20.62 -1.36
C GLU A 25 11.84 19.66 -2.04
N GLU A 26 12.85 19.20 -1.30
CA GLU A 26 13.82 18.22 -1.78
C GLU A 26 13.18 16.84 -2.06
N GLU A 27 12.34 16.37 -1.14
CA GLU A 27 11.59 15.10 -1.30
C GLU A 27 10.65 15.15 -2.51
N ALA A 28 9.95 16.27 -2.71
CA ALA A 28 9.07 16.47 -3.85
C ALA A 28 9.84 16.47 -5.18
N ARG A 29 10.96 17.20 -5.26
CA ARG A 29 11.82 17.23 -6.46
C ARG A 29 12.40 15.85 -6.77
N LEU A 30 12.82 15.11 -5.76
CA LEU A 30 13.34 13.75 -5.93
C LEU A 30 12.27 12.80 -6.48
N LEU A 31 11.04 12.89 -5.94
CA LEU A 31 9.91 12.11 -6.44
C LEU A 31 9.62 12.43 -7.91
N ASP A 32 9.57 13.71 -8.27
CA ASP A 32 9.31 14.15 -9.64
C ASP A 32 10.34 13.61 -10.63
N ARG A 33 11.62 13.65 -10.25
CA ARG A 33 12.70 13.11 -11.07
C ARG A 33 12.61 11.59 -11.24
N LYS A 34 12.25 10.87 -10.17
CA LYS A 34 12.04 9.42 -10.24
C LYS A 34 10.85 9.06 -11.14
N VAL A 35 9.77 9.82 -11.07
CA VAL A 35 8.60 9.68 -11.96
C VAL A 35 9.01 9.89 -13.41
N GLU A 36 9.74 10.96 -13.70
CA GLU A 36 10.24 11.28 -15.05
C GLU A 36 11.09 10.13 -15.63
N ILE A 37 12.06 9.62 -14.86
CA ILE A 37 12.92 8.51 -15.28
C ILE A 37 12.11 7.21 -15.49
N SER A 38 11.09 6.97 -14.67
CA SER A 38 10.29 5.74 -14.75
C SER A 38 9.39 5.66 -15.98
N GLY A 39 9.09 6.80 -16.62
CA GLY A 39 8.11 6.88 -17.71
C GLY A 39 6.66 6.60 -17.30
N LEU A 40 6.39 6.42 -16.01
CA LEU A 40 5.06 6.18 -15.46
C LEU A 40 4.35 7.50 -15.15
N SER A 41 3.02 7.45 -15.06
CA SER A 41 2.28 8.54 -14.45
C SER A 41 2.67 8.65 -12.97
N LYS A 42 2.69 9.86 -12.41
CA LYS A 42 2.98 10.07 -10.98
C LYS A 42 2.09 9.21 -10.08
N GLN A 43 0.83 8.99 -10.46
CA GLN A 43 -0.10 8.14 -9.71
C GLN A 43 0.33 6.66 -9.77
N ASP A 44 0.66 6.14 -10.95
CA ASP A 44 1.07 4.74 -11.10
C ASP A 44 2.42 4.47 -10.46
N TYR A 45 3.36 5.41 -10.57
CA TYR A 45 4.66 5.34 -9.90
C TYR A 45 4.53 5.31 -8.38
N ILE A 46 3.70 6.17 -7.79
CA ILE A 46 3.50 6.19 -6.34
C ILE A 46 2.82 4.90 -5.89
N ILE A 47 1.79 4.44 -6.61
CA ILE A 47 1.13 3.16 -6.28
C ILE A 47 2.14 2.03 -6.36
N SER A 48 2.87 1.89 -7.47
CA SER A 48 3.87 0.83 -7.63
C SER A 48 4.96 0.90 -6.58
N SER A 49 5.42 2.10 -6.22
CA SER A 49 6.46 2.28 -5.20
C SER A 49 5.98 1.96 -3.78
N LEU A 50 4.70 2.19 -3.47
CA LEU A 50 4.11 1.88 -2.17
C LEU A 50 3.69 0.41 -2.06
N THR A 51 3.35 -0.23 -3.17
CA THR A 51 2.99 -1.65 -3.22
C THR A 51 4.17 -2.56 -3.50
N SER A 52 5.31 -2.01 -3.97
CA SER A 52 6.54 -2.77 -4.17
C SER A 52 7.38 -2.76 -2.89
N PRO A 53 7.64 -3.93 -2.29
CA PRO A 53 8.21 -4.06 -0.96
C PRO A 53 9.74 -3.90 -0.99
N THR A 54 10.21 -2.66 -1.05
CA THR A 54 11.58 -2.31 -0.63
C THR A 54 11.52 -1.34 0.54
N VAL A 55 10.71 -1.65 1.55
CA VAL A 55 10.72 -0.91 2.81
C VAL A 55 11.69 -1.61 3.75
N SER A 56 12.82 -0.99 4.09
CA SER A 56 13.67 -1.46 5.20
C SER A 56 12.89 -1.24 6.50
N ILE A 57 12.34 -2.30 7.07
CA ILE A 57 11.52 -2.23 8.28
C ILE A 57 12.43 -2.47 9.47
N LYS A 58 12.69 -1.42 10.25
CA LYS A 58 13.37 -1.55 11.55
C LYS A 58 12.42 -2.24 12.53
N ALA A 59 12.90 -3.27 13.20
CA ALA A 59 12.15 -3.92 14.28
C ALA A 59 12.00 -2.97 15.48
N ASP A 60 10.79 -2.48 15.72
CA ASP A 60 10.38 -1.69 16.89
C ASP A 60 9.23 -2.42 17.62
N TYR A 61 9.01 -2.18 18.91
CA TYR A 61 7.94 -2.84 19.68
C TYR A 61 6.55 -2.64 19.05
N ARG A 62 6.32 -1.48 18.43
CA ARG A 62 5.08 -1.17 17.71
C ARG A 62 4.83 -2.07 16.51
N LEU A 63 5.91 -2.61 15.93
CA LEU A 63 5.83 -3.56 14.84
C LEU A 63 5.34 -4.91 15.36
N GLU A 64 5.88 -5.38 16.49
CA GLU A 64 5.51 -6.66 17.10
C GLU A 64 4.00 -6.76 17.39
N ASP A 65 3.44 -5.74 18.05
CA ASP A 65 2.01 -5.69 18.37
C ASP A 65 1.12 -5.74 17.12
N LYS A 66 1.48 -4.94 16.09
CA LYS A 66 0.73 -4.89 14.84
C LYS A 66 0.88 -6.18 14.05
N PHE A 67 2.06 -6.78 14.07
CA PHE A 67 2.37 -8.03 13.39
C PHE A 67 1.55 -9.18 14.01
N ALA A 68 1.53 -9.28 15.33
CA ALA A 68 0.72 -10.27 16.05
C ALA A 68 -0.77 -10.08 15.77
N LEU A 69 -1.28 -8.84 15.85
CA LEU A 69 -2.68 -8.53 15.60
C LEU A 69 -3.12 -8.97 14.20
N GLU A 70 -2.30 -8.68 13.19
CA GLU A 70 -2.62 -9.00 11.80
C GLU A 70 -2.57 -10.51 11.53
N ILE A 71 -1.57 -11.22 12.08
CA ILE A 71 -1.53 -12.69 12.03
C ILE A 71 -2.77 -13.30 12.68
N PHE A 72 -3.19 -12.80 13.85
CA PHE A 72 -4.41 -13.28 14.51
C PHE A 72 -5.67 -12.98 13.69
N ARG A 73 -5.74 -11.84 13.01
CA ARG A 73 -6.85 -11.51 12.10
C ARG A 73 -6.89 -12.52 10.95
N LEU A 74 -5.77 -12.75 10.27
CA LEU A 74 -5.68 -13.70 9.16
C LEU A 74 -6.03 -15.13 9.61
N ALA A 75 -5.53 -15.57 10.77
CA ALA A 75 -5.85 -16.88 11.34
C ALA A 75 -7.37 -17.04 11.61
N LYS A 76 -8.05 -15.98 12.07
CA LYS A 76 -9.52 -15.99 12.24
C LYS A 76 -10.25 -16.09 10.90
N VAL A 77 -9.77 -15.41 9.87
CA VAL A 77 -10.34 -15.49 8.50
C VAL A 77 -10.23 -16.92 7.98
N VAL A 78 -9.04 -17.52 8.05
CA VAL A 78 -8.82 -18.93 7.66
C VAL A 78 -9.69 -19.87 8.48
N LYS A 79 -9.76 -19.70 9.81
CA LYS A 79 -10.60 -20.53 10.67
C LYS A 79 -12.09 -20.45 10.30
N LYS A 80 -12.56 -19.28 9.87
CA LYS A 80 -13.98 -19.05 9.56
C LYS A 80 -14.36 -19.47 8.14
N TYR A 81 -13.51 -19.22 7.16
CA TYR A 81 -13.84 -19.37 5.74
C TYR A 81 -13.00 -20.42 5.01
N GLY A 82 -11.98 -20.99 5.64
CA GLY A 82 -11.08 -22.01 5.09
C GLY A 82 -10.08 -21.49 4.06
N ARG A 83 -10.15 -20.21 3.67
CA ARG A 83 -9.27 -19.58 2.66
C ARG A 83 -9.08 -18.08 2.92
N LEU A 84 -8.03 -17.52 2.33
CA LEU A 84 -7.78 -16.08 2.26
C LEU A 84 -8.17 -15.56 0.85
N GLU A 85 -8.79 -14.40 0.80
CA GLU A 85 -9.04 -13.67 -0.47
C GLU A 85 -7.76 -12.94 -0.93
N GLU A 86 -7.71 -12.42 -2.16
CA GLU A 86 -6.51 -11.80 -2.76
C GLU A 86 -5.87 -10.74 -1.83
N ASP A 87 -6.67 -9.79 -1.33
CA ASP A 87 -6.18 -8.75 -0.43
C ASP A 87 -5.54 -9.32 0.86
N ASP A 88 -6.13 -10.36 1.44
CA ASP A 88 -5.60 -11.02 2.64
C ASP A 88 -4.32 -11.81 2.32
N GLN A 89 -4.21 -12.37 1.12
CA GLN A 89 -2.99 -13.03 0.65
C GLN A 89 -1.85 -12.03 0.43
N GLU A 90 -2.14 -10.83 -0.08
CA GLU A 90 -1.16 -9.75 -0.21
C GLU A 90 -0.65 -9.31 1.16
N ILE A 91 -1.54 -9.15 2.13
CA ILE A 91 -1.15 -8.81 3.52
C ILE A 91 -0.27 -9.91 4.12
N LEU A 92 -0.63 -11.17 3.96
CA LEU A 92 0.20 -12.29 4.44
C LEU A 92 1.59 -12.29 3.79
N ARG A 93 1.65 -12.03 2.48
CA ARG A 93 2.92 -11.96 1.73
C ARG A 93 3.80 -10.83 2.25
N PHE A 94 3.21 -9.67 2.49
CA PHE A 94 3.90 -8.55 3.12
C PHE A 94 4.44 -8.90 4.50
N LEU A 95 3.63 -9.49 5.40
CA LEU A 95 4.08 -9.92 6.74
C LEU A 95 5.29 -10.89 6.66
N ILE A 96 5.27 -11.82 5.72
CA ILE A 96 6.37 -12.76 5.50
C ILE A 96 7.65 -12.02 5.06
N GLU A 97 7.55 -11.03 4.17
CA GLU A 97 8.69 -10.21 3.76
C GLU A 97 9.28 -9.43 4.93
N ILE A 98 8.45 -8.81 5.78
CA ILE A 98 8.92 -8.15 7.02
C ILE A 98 9.72 -9.14 7.87
N TYR A 99 9.17 -10.34 8.08
CA TYR A 99 9.83 -11.36 8.89
C TYR A 99 11.20 -11.76 8.33
N TYR A 100 11.31 -11.92 7.01
CA TYR A 100 12.58 -12.23 6.36
C TYR A 100 13.60 -11.11 6.48
N GLU A 101 13.18 -9.85 6.34
CA GLU A 101 14.08 -8.69 6.51
C GLU A 101 14.60 -8.58 7.95
N ILE A 102 13.73 -8.72 8.96
CA ILE A 102 14.15 -8.75 10.37
C ILE A 102 15.10 -9.93 10.64
N LYS A 103 14.85 -11.09 10.04
CA LYS A 103 15.71 -12.27 10.19
C LYS A 103 17.08 -12.06 9.56
N LYS A 104 17.16 -11.38 8.40
CA LYS A 104 18.44 -11.01 7.77
C LYS A 104 19.24 -10.04 8.65
N GLU A 105 18.61 -9.02 9.22
CA GLU A 105 19.27 -8.08 10.13
C GLU A 105 19.86 -8.77 11.37
N LYS A 106 19.21 -9.79 11.93
CA LYS A 106 19.72 -10.55 13.08
C LYS A 106 20.86 -11.53 12.76
N SER A 107 21.11 -11.82 11.47
CA SER A 107 22.15 -12.76 11.03
C SER A 107 23.47 -12.09 10.66
N LEU A 108 23.55 -10.76 10.76
CA LEU A 108 24.74 -9.92 10.59
C LEU A 108 25.29 -9.51 11.96
#